data_AF-A0A2V4EHP4-F1
#
_entry.id   AF-A0A2V4EHP4-F1
#
_cell.length_a   1.000
_cell.length_b   1.000
_cell.length_c   1.000
_cell.angle_alpha   90.00
_cell.angle_beta   90.00
_cell.angle_gamma   90.00
#
_symmetry.space_group_name_H-M   'P 1'
#
loop_
_entity.id
_entity.type
_entity.pdbx_description
1 polymer ?
#
loop_
_entity_poly.entity_id
_entity_poly.type
_entity_poly.pdbx_seq_one_letter_code
_entity_poly.pdbx_strand_id
1 'polypeptide(L)' 'MRRQVIVIFADSRGSTGSWMITATLHQKDITEGRFKVRQLMKKAELCSNQPGVHSYKITTTERSDIPNKLARDLK' A
#
# COMPACT_ATOMS: atom_id res chain seq x y z
N MET A 1 10.33 12.57 13.90
CA MET A 1 9.79 11.57 12.93
C MET A 1 8.39 11.10 13.23
N ARG A 2 8.05 10.52 14.40
CA ARG A 2 6.68 10.06 14.71
C ARG A 2 5.59 11.13 14.49
N ARG A 3 5.84 12.37 14.92
CA ARG A 3 4.92 13.51 14.70
C ARG A 3 4.65 13.80 13.22
N GLN A 4 5.67 13.73 12.35
CA GLN A 4 5.49 13.98 10.92
C GLN A 4 4.62 12.91 10.25
N VAL A 5 4.79 11.64 10.65
CA VAL A 5 3.92 10.55 10.20
C VAL A 5 2.47 10.79 10.59
N ILE A 6 2.22 11.23 11.83
CA ILE A 6 0.87 11.56 12.31
C ILE A 6 0.27 12.74 11.54
N VAL A 7 1.04 13.80 11.31
CA VAL A 7 0.58 14.98 10.56
C VAL A 7 0.21 14.59 9.12
N ILE A 8 1.10 13.91 8.40
CA ILE A 8 0.84 13.46 7.01
C ILE A 8 -0.39 12.54 6.96
N PHE A 9 -0.54 11.66 7.94
CA PHE A 9 -1.70 10.77 8.02
C PHE A 9 -2.99 11.55 8.30
N ALA A 10 -2.98 12.51 9.22
CA ALA A 10 -4.13 13.36 9.54
C ALA A 10 -4.52 14.26 8.36
N ASP A 11 -3.55 14.85 7.66
CA ASP A 11 -3.76 15.65 6.45
C ASP A 11 -4.50 14.85 5.37
N SER A 12 -4.20 13.54 5.28
CA SER A 12 -4.86 12.62 4.35
C SER A 12 -6.22 12.09 4.82
N ARG A 13 -6.72 12.55 5.98
CA ARG A 13 -7.96 12.07 6.61
C ARG A 13 -7.97 10.54 6.82
N GLY A 14 -6.80 9.99 7.12
CA GLY A 14 -6.62 8.55 7.38
C GLY A 14 -6.58 7.65 6.14
N SER A 15 -6.50 8.20 4.92
CA SER A 15 -6.38 7.40 3.70
C SER A 15 -4.96 6.87 3.47
N THR A 16 -3.94 7.64 3.82
CA THR A 16 -2.55 7.35 3.42
C THR A 16 -1.94 6.16 4.17
N GLY A 17 -1.55 5.12 3.44
CA GLY A 17 -0.78 3.98 3.96
C GLY A 17 0.74 4.25 4.04
N SER A 18 1.50 3.31 4.58
CA SER A 18 2.94 3.47 4.81
C SER A 18 3.74 3.82 3.55
N TRP A 19 3.38 3.28 2.39
CA TRP A 19 4.03 3.60 1.11
C TRP A 19 3.87 5.09 0.76
N MET A 20 2.65 5.59 0.85
CA MET A 20 2.34 6.95 0.45
C MET A 20 2.90 7.96 1.47
N ILE A 21 2.94 7.63 2.77
CA ILE A 21 3.66 8.44 3.78
C ILE A 21 5.15 8.50 3.45
N THR A 22 5.78 7.38 3.07
CA THR A 22 7.19 7.37 2.67
C THR A 22 7.43 8.26 1.44
N ALA A 23 6.56 8.19 0.43
CA ALA A 23 6.65 9.06 -0.74
C ALA A 23 6.53 10.55 -0.36
N THR A 24 5.60 10.92 0.52
CA THR A 24 5.47 12.30 1.01
C THR A 24 6.68 12.75 1.83
N LEU A 25 7.31 11.85 2.59
CA LEU A 25 8.55 12.16 3.32
C LEU A 25 9.74 12.39 2.38
N HIS A 26 9.84 11.61 1.30
CA HIS A 26 10.89 11.78 0.29
C HIS A 26 10.72 13.10 -0.47
N GLN A 27 9.48 13.53 -0.75
CA GLN A 27 9.20 14.86 -1.31
C GLN A 27 9.63 16.02 -0.39
N LYS A 28 9.82 15.76 0.90
CA LYS A 28 10.30 16.72 1.90
C LYS A 28 11.80 16.54 2.22
N ASP A 29 12.53 15.83 1.37
CA ASP A 29 13.96 15.49 1.53
C ASP A 29 14.28 14.64 2.78
N ILE A 30 13.29 13.90 3.30
CA ILE A 30 13.46 13.03 4.46
C ILE A 30 13.56 11.58 3.99
N THR A 31 14.78 11.09 3.84
CA THR A 31 15.07 9.72 3.39
C THR A 31 14.80 8.72 4.51
N GLU A 32 13.56 8.19 4.55
CA GLU A 32 13.15 7.14 5.48
C GLU A 32 12.62 5.92 4.74
N GLY A 33 12.87 4.73 5.30
CA GLY A 33 12.43 3.47 4.70
C GLY A 33 10.98 3.12 5.07
N ARG A 34 10.28 2.43 4.16
CA ARG A 34 8.87 2.01 4.39
C ARG A 34 8.68 1.20 5.67
N PHE A 35 9.66 0.37 6.04
CA PHE A 35 9.56 -0.50 7.21
C PHE A 35 9.59 0.29 8.51
N LYS A 36 10.43 1.34 8.58
CA LYS A 36 10.50 2.25 9.72
C LYS A 36 9.23 3.09 9.82
N VAL A 37 8.71 3.59 8.70
CA VAL A 37 7.40 4.28 8.66
C VAL A 37 6.26 3.36 9.13
N ARG A 38 6.21 2.10 8.66
CA ARG A 38 5.22 1.11 9.11
C ARG A 38 5.31 0.86 10.62
N GLN A 39 6.52 0.75 11.17
CA GLN A 39 6.71 0.57 12.61
C GLN A 39 6.27 1.82 13.40
N LEU A 40 6.52 3.02 12.88
CA LEU A 40 6.06 4.28 13.48
C LEU A 40 4.54 4.41 13.45
N MET A 41 3.88 4.04 12.35
CA MET A 41 2.42 3.97 12.26
C MET A 41 1.85 2.99 13.28
N LYS A 42 2.43 1.77 13.40
CA LYS A 42 2.00 0.77 14.38
C LYS A 42 2.17 1.27 15.82
N LYS A 43 3.30 1.92 16.14
CA LYS A 43 3.55 2.54 17.45
C LYS A 43 2.57 3.69 17.76
N ALA A 44 1.98 4.30 16.73
CA ALA A 44 1.02 5.39 16.85
C ALA A 44 -0.43 4.94 16.63
N GLU A 45 -0.69 3.63 16.55
CA GLU A 45 -2.02 3.04 16.37
C GLU A 45 -2.77 3.58 15.14
N LEU A 46 -2.02 3.92 14.07
CA LEU A 46 -2.58 4.44 12.82
C LEU A 46 -2.86 3.29 11.84
N CYS A 47 -4.11 3.20 11.38
CA CYS A 47 -4.55 2.26 10.34
C CYS A 47 -5.19 3.03 9.17
N SER A 48 -4.83 2.67 7.94
CA SER A 48 -5.41 3.29 6.75
C SER A 48 -6.86 2.87 6.55
N ASN A 49 -7.73 3.85 6.32
CA ASN A 49 -9.17 3.69 6.12
C ASN A 49 -9.55 3.57 4.64
N GLN A 50 -8.63 3.16 3.75
CA GLN A 50 -8.95 3.10 2.32
C GLN A 50 -10.12 2.16 2.04
N PRO A 51 -11.23 2.68 1.48
CA PRO A 51 -12.36 1.86 1.09
C PRO A 51 -12.01 1.16 -0.22
N GLY A 52 -11.79 -0.15 -0.17
CA GLY A 52 -11.62 -0.95 -1.37
C GLY A 52 -10.82 -2.21 -1.12
N VAL A 53 -11.48 -3.36 -1.25
CA VAL A 53 -10.77 -4.63 -1.41
C VAL A 53 -10.06 -4.61 -2.77
N HIS A 54 -8.87 -5.21 -2.83
CA HIS A 54 -8.07 -5.39 -4.05
C HIS A 54 -8.92 -5.63 -5.30
N SER A 55 -8.78 -4.75 -6.31
CA SER A 55 -9.58 -4.81 -7.55
C SER A 55 -9.36 -6.09 -8.36
N TYR A 56 -8.27 -6.81 -8.13
CA TYR A 56 -8.03 -8.07 -8.83
C TYR A 56 -8.87 -9.17 -8.20
N LYS A 57 -9.72 -9.75 -9.03
CA LYS A 57 -10.47 -10.97 -8.73
C LYS A 57 -9.73 -12.14 -9.35
N ILE A 58 -9.52 -13.20 -8.58
CA ILE A 58 -9.01 -14.46 -9.12
C ILE A 58 -10.05 -14.94 -10.13
N THR A 59 -9.63 -15.10 -11.39
CA THR A 59 -10.51 -15.62 -12.44
C THR A 59 -10.39 -17.15 -12.40
N THR A 60 -11.43 -17.82 -11.93
CA THR A 60 -11.48 -19.30 -11.85
C THR A 60 -11.61 -19.95 -13.22
N THR A 61 -12.10 -19.21 -14.22
CA THR A 61 -12.34 -19.72 -15.58
C THR A 61 -11.18 -19.37 -16.50
N GLU A 62 -10.76 -20.33 -17.31
CA GLU A 62 -9.76 -20.08 -18.35
C GLU A 62 -10.30 -19.14 -19.43
N ARG A 63 -9.41 -18.28 -19.95
CA ARG A 63 -9.68 -17.42 -21.10
C ARG A 63 -9.23 -18.12 -22.37
N SER A 64 -10.15 -18.79 -23.05
CA SER A 64 -9.90 -19.52 -24.30
C SER A 64 -9.58 -18.61 -25.50
N ASP A 65 -9.89 -17.31 -25.38
CA ASP A 65 -9.61 -16.27 -26.37
C ASP A 65 -8.12 -15.86 -26.44
N ILE A 66 -7.36 -16.09 -25.37
CA ILE A 66 -5.94 -15.70 -25.28
C ILE A 66 -5.09 -16.95 -25.08
N PRO A 67 -4.16 -17.28 -26.00
CA PRO A 67 -3.33 -18.47 -25.85
C PRO A 67 -2.43 -18.35 -24.61
N ASN A 68 -2.46 -19.37 -23.75
CA ASN A 68 -1.59 -19.48 -22.59
C ASN A 68 -0.14 -19.72 -23.05
N LYS A 69 0.63 -18.63 -23.20
CA LYS A 69 2.03 -18.69 -23.63
C LYS A 69 2.97 -19.34 -22.62
N LEU A 70 2.55 -19.44 -21.35
CA LEU A 70 3.42 -19.90 -20.27
C LEU A 70 3.16 -21.35 -19.86
N ALA A 71 2.15 -22.00 -20.45
CA ALA A 71 1.79 -23.41 -20.25
C ALA A 71 1.92 -23.90 -18.79
N ARG A 72 1.48 -23.06 -17.83
CA ARG A 72 1.42 -23.47 -16.42
C ARG A 72 0.18 -24.33 -16.24
N ASP A 73 0.36 -25.56 -15.80
CA ASP A 73 -0.76 -26.43 -15.40
C ASP A 73 -1.57 -25.74 -14.30
N LEU A 74 -2.79 -25.35 -14.63
CA LEU A 74 -3.79 -24.88 -13.67
C LEU A 74 -4.41 -26.14 -13.05
N LYS A 75 -3.81 -26.64 -11.96
CA LYS A 75 -4.37 -27.74 -11.16
C LYS A 75 -5.43 -27.23 -10.19
#